data_AF-A0A0M0K043-F1
#
_entry.id   AF-A0A0M0K043-F1
#
_cell.length_a   1.000
_cell.length_b   1.000
_cell.length_c   1.000
_cell.angle_alpha   90.00
_cell.angle_beta   90.00
_cell.angle_gamma   90.00
#
_symmetry.space_group_name_H-M   'P 1'
#
loop_
_entity.id
_entity.type
_entity.pdbx_description
1 polymer ?
#
loop_
_entity_poly.entity_id
_entity_poly.type
_entity_poly.pdbx_seq_one_letter_code
_entity_poly.pdbx_strand_id
1 'polypeptide(L)'
;MSGAWPKVLIDRCEINLPYVGELWSTLTALFIVVAGIVPLCTSKYSDEEIDLVNALIVLNGITSALAHSTLLGIFGAADGLSINIGAAFIL
;
A
#
# COMPACT_ATOMS: atom_id res chain seq x y z
N MET A 1 15.55 -4.02 25.83
CA MET A 1 15.35 -2.69 25.22
C MET A 1 14.79 -2.93 23.82
N SER A 2 13.46 -2.93 23.65
CA SER A 2 12.87 -3.11 22.32
C SER A 2 13.09 -1.82 21.53
N GLY A 3 13.82 -1.90 20.42
CA GLY A 3 13.99 -0.77 19.50
C GLY A 3 12.61 -0.30 19.05
N ALA A 4 12.18 0.85 19.57
CA ALA A 4 11.00 1.53 19.07
C ALA A 4 11.33 1.95 17.64
N TRP A 5 10.75 1.25 16.67
CA TRP A 5 10.88 1.61 15.28
C TRP A 5 10.37 3.05 15.10
N PRO A 6 11.09 3.89 14.31
CA PRO A 6 10.71 5.28 14.13
C PRO A 6 9.29 5.34 13.54
N LYS A 7 8.45 6.20 14.12
CA LYS A 7 7.08 6.44 13.61
C LYS A 7 7.14 7.17 12.26
N VAL A 8 6.04 7.15 11.51
CA VAL A 8 5.94 7.89 10.24
C VAL A 8 6.24 9.38 10.47
N LEU A 9 6.96 10.00 9.53
CA LEU A 9 7.25 11.44 9.51
C LEU A 9 6.00 12.30 9.32
N ILE A 10 4.95 11.74 8.72
CA ILE A 10 3.67 12.42 8.45
C ILE A 10 2.57 11.51 8.97
N ASP A 11 1.86 12.00 9.99
CA ASP A 11 0.61 11.41 10.51
C ASP A 11 -0.56 12.12 9.82
N ARG A 12 -1.55 11.37 9.33
CA ARG A 12 -2.69 11.98 8.61
C ARG A 12 -3.72 12.52 9.60
N CYS A 13 -4.81 13.06 9.07
CA CYS A 13 -5.90 13.64 9.88
C CYS A 13 -6.76 12.59 10.61
N GLU A 14 -6.56 11.30 10.34
CA GLU A 14 -7.40 10.24 10.91
C GLU A 14 -7.02 9.96 12.38
N ILE A 15 -8.02 9.59 13.19
CA ILE A 15 -7.81 9.23 14.59
C ILE A 15 -7.08 7.89 14.67
N ASN A 16 -5.98 7.88 15.42
CA ASN A 16 -5.19 6.69 15.68
C ASN A 16 -5.85 5.76 16.70
N LEU A 17 -6.31 4.59 16.25
CA LEU A 17 -6.95 3.58 17.10
C LEU A 17 -5.93 2.60 17.71
N PRO A 18 -6.25 1.98 18.86
CA PRO A 18 -5.45 0.88 19.36
C PRO A 18 -5.56 -0.31 18.38
N TYR A 19 -4.43 -0.96 18.08
CA TYR A 19 -4.27 -2.13 17.19
C TYR A 19 -4.25 -1.87 15.68
N VAL A 20 -4.88 -0.79 15.21
CA VAL A 20 -4.81 -0.34 13.81
C VAL A 20 -4.72 1.17 13.88
N GLY A 21 -3.63 1.78 13.41
CA GLY A 21 -3.43 3.22 13.44
C GLY A 21 -4.60 3.96 12.78
N GLU A 22 -4.57 4.06 11.46
CA GLU A 22 -5.62 4.71 10.67
C GLU A 22 -6.54 3.65 10.04
N LEU A 23 -7.66 3.34 10.68
CA LEU A 23 -8.56 2.26 10.27
C LEU A 23 -9.16 2.47 8.88
N TRP A 24 -9.70 3.65 8.59
CA TRP A 24 -10.35 3.96 7.32
C TRP A 24 -9.34 4.06 6.17
N SER A 25 -8.18 4.69 6.39
CA SER A 25 -7.06 4.66 5.44
C SER A 25 -6.62 3.22 5.16
N THR A 26 -6.47 2.39 6.20
CA THR A 26 -6.09 0.97 6.05
C THR A 26 -7.13 0.19 5.24
N LEU A 27 -8.42 0.35 5.52
CA LEU A 27 -9.50 -0.32 4.80
C LEU A 27 -9.53 0.08 3.32
N THR A 28 -9.30 1.36 3.03
CA THR A 28 -9.25 1.86 1.65
C THR A 28 -8.06 1.28 0.90
N ALA A 29 -6.89 1.18 1.55
CA ALA A 29 -5.72 0.54 0.99
C ALA A 29 -5.97 -0.95 0.71
N LEU A 30 -6.64 -1.68 1.60
CA LEU A 30 -7.04 -3.07 1.38
C LEU A 30 -8.02 -3.22 0.21
N PHE A 31 -8.93 -2.27 0.01
CA PHE A 31 -9.81 -2.28 -1.17
C PHE A 31 -9.00 -2.17 -2.48
N ILE A 32 -7.95 -1.33 -2.51
CA ILE A 32 -7.04 -1.22 -3.65
C ILE A 32 -6.31 -2.54 -3.92
N VAL A 33 -5.87 -3.26 -2.89
CA VAL A 33 -5.28 -4.60 -3.04
C VAL A 33 -6.25 -5.54 -3.76
N VAL A 34 -7.50 -5.60 -3.29
CA VAL A 34 -8.52 -6.45 -3.92
C VAL A 34 -8.76 -6.04 -5.38
N ALA A 35 -8.82 -4.73 -5.66
CA ALA A 35 -9.00 -4.21 -7.01
C ALA A 35 -7.87 -4.62 -7.98
N GLY A 36 -6.63 -4.78 -7.49
CA GLY A 36 -5.52 -5.29 -8.30
C GLY A 36 -5.46 -6.82 -8.43
N ILE A 37 -5.87 -7.56 -7.39
CA ILE A 37 -5.87 -9.04 -7.41
C ILE A 37 -6.93 -9.59 -8.35
N VAL A 38 -8.14 -9.02 -8.36
CA VAL A 38 -9.24 -9.51 -9.20
C VAL A 38 -8.87 -9.61 -10.68
N PRO A 39 -8.33 -8.57 -11.35
CA PRO A 39 -7.93 -8.67 -12.75
C PRO A 39 -6.78 -9.66 -12.97
N LEU A 40 -5.80 -9.78 -12.07
CA LEU A 40 -4.74 -10.79 -12.15
C LEU A 40 -5.29 -12.22 -12.15
N CYS A 41 -6.32 -12.49 -11.35
CA CYS A 41 -6.92 -13.83 -11.25
C CYS A 41 -7.97 -14.12 -12.32
N THR A 42 -8.53 -13.09 -12.97
CA THR A 42 -9.68 -13.24 -13.88
C THR A 42 -9.35 -12.93 -15.34
N SER A 43 -8.20 -12.30 -15.62
CA SER A 43 -7.78 -11.99 -16.98
C SER A 43 -7.57 -13.27 -17.80
N LYS A 44 -8.33 -13.41 -18.90
CA LYS A 44 -8.15 -14.48 -19.89
C LYS A 44 -7.02 -14.21 -20.89
N TYR A 45 -6.55 -12.97 -20.94
CA TYR A 45 -5.50 -12.50 -21.84
C TYR A 45 -4.41 -11.87 -20.97
N SER A 46 -3.39 -12.64 -20.62
CA SER A 46 -2.24 -12.14 -19.85
C SER A 46 -1.33 -11.36 -20.79
N ASP A 47 -1.64 -10.08 -20.99
CA ASP A 47 -0.62 -9.14 -21.44
C ASP A 47 0.32 -8.89 -20.25
N GLU A 48 1.61 -9.21 -20.41
CA GLU A 48 2.62 -9.09 -19.34
C GLU A 48 2.65 -7.66 -18.79
N GLU A 49 2.39 -6.64 -19.62
CA GLU A 49 2.33 -5.25 -19.17
C GLU A 49 1.12 -4.98 -18.26
N ILE A 50 -0.05 -5.54 -18.60
CA ILE A 50 -1.28 -5.39 -17.80
C ILE A 50 -1.14 -6.12 -16.46
N ASP A 51 -0.57 -7.32 -16.46
CA ASP A 51 -0.32 -8.08 -15.24
C ASP A 51 0.69 -7.36 -14.34
N LEU A 52 1.73 -6.76 -14.92
CA LEU A 52 2.71 -5.96 -14.18
C LEU A 52 2.06 -4.73 -13.54
N VAL A 53 1.20 -4.00 -14.27
CA VAL A 53 0.46 -2.85 -13.72
C VAL A 53 -0.45 -3.28 -12.57
N ASN A 54 -1.18 -4.38 -12.72
CA ASN A 54 -2.05 -4.89 -11.66
C ASN A 54 -1.24 -5.34 -10.43
N ALA A 55 -0.08 -5.98 -10.63
CA ALA A 55 0.82 -6.35 -9.55
C ALA A 55 1.36 -5.12 -8.79
N LEU A 56 1.64 -4.01 -9.50
CA LEU A 56 2.04 -2.75 -8.88
C LEU A 56 0.90 -2.10 -8.08
N ILE A 57 -0.35 -2.18 -8.56
CA ILE A 57 -1.53 -1.74 -7.80
C ILE A 57 -1.65 -2.52 -6.48
N VAL A 58 -1.47 -3.84 -6.53
CA VAL A 58 -1.48 -4.69 -5.33
C VAL A 58 -0.36 -4.31 -4.37
N LEU A 59 0.86 -4.11 -4.89
CA LEU A 59 2.01 -3.71 -4.07
C LEU A 59 1.75 -2.39 -3.35
N ASN A 60 1.24 -1.38 -4.07
CA ASN A 60 0.87 -0.07 -3.50
C ASN A 60 -0.22 -0.21 -2.41
N GLY A 61 -1.25 -1.02 -2.65
CA GLY A 61 -2.27 -1.26 -1.64
C GLY A 61 -1.72 -1.92 -0.37
N ILE A 62 -0.77 -2.86 -0.50
CA ILE A 62 -0.15 -3.55 0.64
C ILE A 62 0.75 -2.61 1.43
N THR A 63 1.64 -1.87 0.77
CA THR A 63 2.57 -0.95 1.43
C THR A 63 1.80 0.18 2.13
N SER A 64 0.76 0.72 1.49
CA SER A 64 -0.13 1.71 2.08
C SER A 64 -0.90 1.14 3.29
N ALA A 65 -1.47 -0.06 3.20
CA ALA A 65 -2.16 -0.69 4.33
C ALA A 65 -1.23 -0.91 5.53
N LEU A 66 0.03 -1.29 5.29
CA LEU A 66 1.03 -1.44 6.34
C LEU A 66 1.45 -0.09 6.94
N ALA A 67 1.60 0.95 6.12
CA ALA A 67 1.92 2.29 6.58
C ALA A 67 0.83 2.86 7.50
N HIS A 68 -0.44 2.73 7.09
CA HIS A 68 -1.59 3.25 7.83
C HIS A 68 -1.94 2.42 9.07
N SER A 69 -1.75 1.10 9.04
CA SER A 69 -2.07 0.24 10.19
C SER A 69 -1.02 0.28 11.29
N THR A 70 0.27 0.40 10.94
CA THR A 70 1.37 0.31 11.91
C THR A 70 1.99 1.64 12.27
N LEU A 71 1.83 2.66 11.41
CA LEU A 71 2.44 3.98 11.55
C LEU A 71 3.97 3.93 11.74
N LEU A 72 4.64 2.93 11.17
CA LEU A 72 6.09 2.85 11.17
C LEU A 72 6.68 3.54 9.94
N GLY A 73 7.72 4.35 10.14
CA GLY A 73 8.37 5.12 9.08
C GLY A 73 8.96 4.26 7.96
N ILE A 74 9.35 3.01 8.25
CA ILE A 74 9.81 2.06 7.21
C ILE A 74 8.72 1.74 6.19
N PHE A 75 7.47 1.60 6.64
CA PHE A 75 6.35 1.30 5.76
C PHE A 75 5.85 2.55 5.05
N GLY A 76 5.93 3.72 5.70
CA GLY A 76 5.71 5.01 5.01
C GLY A 76 6.71 5.27 3.88
N ALA A 77 7.99 4.92 4.07
CA ALA A 77 9.00 5.01 3.01
C ALA A 77 8.74 4.00 1.89
N ALA A 78 8.31 2.78 2.23
CA ALA A 78 7.96 1.75 1.26
C ALA A 78 6.73 2.13 0.43
N ASP A 79 5.70 2.73 1.05
CA ASP A 79 4.51 3.26 0.39
C ASP A 79 4.87 4.38 -0.61
N GLY A 80 5.68 5.35 -0.17
CA GLY A 80 6.18 6.40 -1.06
C GLY A 80 7.02 5.85 -2.23
N LEU A 81 7.85 4.84 -1.98
CA LEU A 81 8.68 4.22 -3.01
C LEU A 81 7.84 3.43 -4.03
N SER A 82 6.86 2.65 -3.58
CA SER A 82 6.05 1.83 -4.47
C SER A 82 5.21 2.70 -5.42
N ILE A 83 4.70 3.84 -4.93
CA ILE A 83 3.99 4.82 -5.77
C ILE A 83 4.91 5.40 -6.85
N ASN A 84 6.16 5.75 -6.49
CA ASN A 84 7.11 6.29 -7.46
C ASN A 84 7.52 5.28 -8.53
N ILE A 85 7.69 4.00 -8.16
CA ILE A 85 7.95 2.93 -9.13
C ILE A 85 6.77 2.75 -10.08
N GLY A 86 5.54 2.76 -9.55
CA GLY A 86 4.33 2.69 -10.37
C GLY A 86 4.19 3.87 -11.34
N ALA A 87 4.45 5.08 -10.88
CA ALA A 87 4.41 6.28 -11.72
C ALA A 87 5.48 6.28 -12.83
N ALA A 88 6.67 5.74 -12.55
CA ALA A 88 7.75 5.63 -13.53
C ALA A 88 7.46 4.62 -14.64
N PHE A 89 6.60 3.63 -14.41
CA PHE A 89 6.21 2.62 -15.40
C PHE A 89 5.12 3.11 -16.38
N ILE A 90 4.41 4.19 -16.05
CA ILE A 90 3.31 4.75 -16.84
C ILE A 90 3.79 5.88 -17.79
N LEU A 91 5.00 6.42 -17.56
CA LEU A 91 5.65 7.48 -18.36
C LEU A 91 6.57 6.91 -19.44
#